data_AF-A0A961H2E4-F1
#
_entry.id   AF-A0A961H2E4-F1
#
_cell.length_a   1.000
_cell.length_b   1.000
_cell.length_c   1.000
_cell.angle_alpha   90.00
_cell.angle_beta   90.00
_cell.angle_gamma   90.00
#
_symmetry.space_group_name_H-M   'P 1'
#
loop_
_entity.id
_entity.type
_entity.pdbx_description
1 polymer ?
#
loop_
_entity_poly.entity_id
_entity_poly.type
_entity_poly.pdbx_seq_one_letter_code
_entity_poly.pdbx_strand_id
1 'polypeptide(L)'
;GFHALVEFSNRMMSGVVALVALITFLLLIRVRTSRPELFWLSFSLGILVLVQAGIGGITVLSSLESYIVGLHFVISAAMVVLAAALVWSVHLPAQRIPPLAGWVRPLAWAAAAMAVVAVVMGVLTTGSGPHAGDVDTPRNGFDTAVMEHLHAWPAYAVFGLTALLLLVAWRGGHVSTRYFALWLLGIEFLQIAVGLYQSRNGLPALAVGVHMVLACLLLAAMTAVVLSTVRPRSVSGS
;
A
#
# COMPACT_ATOMS: atom_id res chain seq x y z
N GLY A 1 -24.66 -17.73 -7.63
CA GLY A 1 -24.42 -17.67 -6.17
C GLY A 1 -23.27 -16.71 -5.88
N PHE A 2 -23.13 -16.25 -4.64
CA PHE A 2 -22.14 -15.26 -4.20
C PHE A 2 -20.71 -15.46 -4.76
N HIS A 3 -20.25 -16.71 -4.89
CA HIS A 3 -18.96 -17.07 -5.50
C HIS A 3 -18.79 -16.62 -6.97
N ALA A 4 -19.82 -16.80 -7.81
CA ALA A 4 -19.77 -16.38 -9.22
C ALA A 4 -19.77 -14.84 -9.38
N LEU A 5 -20.39 -14.12 -8.44
CA LEU A 5 -20.34 -12.66 -8.40
C LEU A 5 -18.91 -12.19 -8.07
N VAL A 6 -18.25 -12.83 -7.10
CA VAL A 6 -16.85 -12.53 -6.74
C VAL A 6 -15.91 -12.79 -7.91
N GLU A 7 -16.04 -13.93 -8.60
CA GLU A 7 -15.19 -14.26 -9.75
C GLU A 7 -15.37 -13.27 -10.91
N PHE A 8 -16.62 -12.91 -11.22
CA PHE A 8 -16.93 -11.91 -12.24
C PHE A 8 -16.41 -10.52 -11.85
N SER A 9 -16.61 -10.09 -10.60
CA SER A 9 -16.07 -8.83 -10.08
C SER A 9 -14.55 -8.79 -10.18
N ASN A 10 -13.85 -9.87 -9.83
CA ASN A 10 -12.39 -9.92 -9.90
C ASN A 10 -11.89 -9.76 -11.35
N ARG A 11 -12.53 -10.43 -12.32
CA ARG A 11 -12.18 -10.30 -13.75
C ARG A 11 -12.51 -8.92 -14.31
N MET A 12 -13.64 -8.34 -13.92
CA MET A 12 -14.03 -6.99 -14.32
C MET A 12 -13.04 -5.94 -13.80
N MET A 13 -12.62 -6.05 -12.54
CA MET A 13 -11.75 -5.06 -11.91
C MET A 13 -10.40 -4.92 -12.61
N SER A 14 -9.80 -6.01 -13.10
CA SER A 14 -8.56 -5.94 -13.87
C SER A 14 -8.72 -5.11 -15.16
N GLY A 15 -9.85 -5.27 -15.87
CA GLY A 15 -10.16 -4.48 -17.06
C GLY A 15 -10.40 -3.00 -16.74
N VAL A 16 -11.11 -2.71 -15.64
CA VAL A 16 -11.36 -1.34 -15.16
C VAL A 16 -10.05 -0.65 -14.78
N VAL A 17 -9.18 -1.31 -14.02
CA VAL A 17 -7.87 -0.76 -13.61
C VAL A 17 -7.00 -0.48 -14.83
N ALA A 18 -6.97 -1.39 -15.82
CA ALA A 18 -6.24 -1.17 -17.07
C ALA A 18 -6.78 0.02 -17.87
N LEU A 19 -8.10 0.16 -17.96
CA LEU A 19 -8.73 1.30 -18.63
C LEU A 19 -8.39 2.63 -17.93
N VAL A 20 -8.50 2.67 -16.60
CA VAL A 20 -8.18 3.87 -15.80
C VAL A 20 -6.71 4.24 -15.93
N ALA A 21 -5.80 3.27 -15.88
CA ALA A 21 -4.37 3.49 -16.07
C ALA A 21 -4.07 4.04 -17.48
N LEU A 22 -4.70 3.48 -18.51
CA LEU A 22 -4.57 3.95 -19.89
C LEU A 22 -5.07 5.39 -20.04
N ILE A 23 -6.27 5.70 -19.54
CA ILE A 23 -6.83 7.05 -19.60
C ILE A 23 -5.91 8.04 -18.88
N THR A 24 -5.43 7.69 -17.68
CA THR A 24 -4.53 8.53 -16.88
C THR A 24 -3.23 8.80 -17.63
N PHE A 25 -2.62 7.77 -18.22
CA PHE A 25 -1.42 7.93 -19.04
C PHE A 25 -1.65 8.82 -20.27
N LEU A 26 -2.74 8.60 -21.01
CA LEU A 26 -3.09 9.40 -22.19
C LEU A 26 -3.37 10.87 -21.84
N LEU A 27 -3.89 11.16 -20.66
CA LEU A 27 -4.06 12.53 -20.20
C LEU A 27 -2.71 13.15 -19.83
N LEU A 28 -1.86 12.43 -19.10
CA LEU A 28 -0.61 12.98 -18.55
C LEU A 28 0.56 12.99 -19.54
N ILE A 29 0.53 12.24 -20.63
CA ILE A 29 1.53 12.33 -21.70
C ILE A 29 1.60 13.73 -22.33
N ARG A 30 0.47 14.46 -22.34
CA ARG A 30 0.40 15.83 -22.87
C ARG A 30 1.20 16.83 -22.03
N VAL A 31 1.41 16.55 -20.75
CA VAL A 31 2.17 17.41 -19.83
C VAL A 31 3.57 16.87 -19.53
N ARG A 32 4.08 15.92 -20.33
CA ARG A 32 5.38 15.26 -20.09
C ARG A 32 6.58 16.21 -20.01
N THR A 33 6.51 17.36 -20.69
CA THR A 33 7.58 18.37 -20.68
C THR A 33 7.49 19.33 -19.50
N SER A 34 6.26 19.70 -19.08
CA SER A 34 6.02 20.64 -18.00
C SER A 34 5.90 19.98 -16.61
N ARG A 35 5.52 18.71 -16.57
CA ARG A 35 5.28 17.89 -15.36
C ARG A 35 5.86 16.47 -15.54
N PRO A 36 7.18 16.34 -15.78
CA PRO A 36 7.81 15.04 -16.08
C PRO A 36 7.59 13.99 -14.98
N GLU A 37 7.44 14.40 -13.72
CA GLU A 37 7.13 13.50 -12.61
C GLU A 37 5.77 12.81 -12.74
N LEU A 38 4.74 13.50 -13.24
CA LEU A 38 3.41 12.95 -13.47
C LEU A 38 3.41 11.96 -14.63
N PHE A 39 4.18 12.29 -15.68
CA PHE A 39 4.39 11.39 -16.80
C PHE A 39 5.07 10.09 -16.37
N TRP A 40 6.18 10.16 -15.64
CA TRP A 40 6.90 8.96 -15.23
C TRP A 40 6.09 8.09 -14.26
N LEU A 41 5.37 8.69 -13.30
CA LEU A 41 4.49 7.95 -12.40
C LEU A 41 3.37 7.22 -13.16
N SER A 42 2.69 7.89 -14.09
CA SER A 42 1.62 7.27 -14.87
C SER A 42 2.13 6.25 -15.89
N PHE A 43 3.28 6.49 -16.52
CA PHE A 43 3.94 5.53 -17.40
C PHE A 43 4.32 4.26 -16.62
N SER A 44 4.97 4.40 -15.46
CA SER A 44 5.32 3.27 -14.60
C SER A 44 4.09 2.48 -14.17
N LEU A 45 3.01 3.14 -13.76
CA LEU A 45 1.75 2.47 -13.43
C LEU A 45 1.18 1.69 -14.64
N GLY A 46 1.20 2.28 -15.84
CA GLY A 46 0.75 1.61 -17.06
C GLY A 46 1.55 0.35 -17.38
N ILE A 47 2.89 0.42 -17.28
CA ILE A 47 3.75 -0.76 -17.46
C ILE A 47 3.49 -1.81 -16.39
N LEU A 48 3.35 -1.41 -15.12
CA LEU A 48 3.10 -2.34 -14.03
C LEU A 48 1.73 -3.03 -14.12
N VAL A 49 0.71 -2.39 -14.70
CA VAL A 49 -0.56 -3.07 -15.03
C VAL A 49 -0.35 -4.23 -15.99
N LEU A 50 0.45 -4.04 -17.05
CA LEU A 50 0.76 -5.13 -18.00
C LEU A 50 1.54 -6.26 -17.33
N VAL A 51 2.52 -5.91 -16.49
CA VAL A 51 3.27 -6.89 -15.69
C VAL A 51 2.35 -7.66 -14.74
N GLN A 52 1.44 -6.99 -14.04
CA GLN A 52 0.46 -7.62 -13.16
C GLN A 52 -0.50 -8.55 -13.92
N ALA A 53 -0.95 -8.16 -15.11
CA ALA A 53 -1.78 -9.04 -15.94
C ALA A 53 -1.03 -10.33 -16.29
N GLY A 54 0.26 -10.24 -16.65
CA GLY A 54 1.12 -11.40 -16.88
C GLY A 54 1.30 -12.28 -15.64
N ILE A 55 1.66 -11.68 -14.51
CA ILE A 55 1.84 -12.42 -13.24
C ILE A 55 0.52 -13.05 -12.79
N GLY A 56 -0.61 -12.36 -12.92
CA GLY A 56 -1.93 -12.90 -12.64
C GLY A 56 -2.28 -14.10 -13.52
N GLY A 57 -1.94 -14.05 -14.82
CA GLY A 57 -2.05 -15.20 -15.72
C GLY A 57 -1.21 -16.38 -15.27
N ILE A 58 0.06 -16.14 -14.93
CA ILE A 58 0.98 -17.18 -14.40
C ILE A 58 0.45 -17.76 -13.08
N THR A 59 -0.16 -16.93 -12.23
CA THR A 59 -0.75 -17.35 -10.96
C THR A 59 -1.86 -18.39 -11.17
N VAL A 60 -2.69 -18.22 -12.19
CA VAL A 60 -3.72 -19.21 -12.56
C VAL A 60 -3.09 -20.50 -13.08
N LEU A 61 -2.09 -20.38 -13.95
CA LEU A 61 -1.39 -21.54 -14.54
C LEU A 61 -0.59 -22.36 -13.51
N SER A 62 -0.12 -21.72 -12.45
CA SER A 62 0.63 -22.33 -11.35
C SER A 62 -0.26 -22.85 -10.21
N SER A 63 -1.57 -22.93 -10.42
CA SER A 63 -2.53 -23.38 -9.39
C SER A 63 -2.44 -22.58 -8.09
N LEU A 64 -2.29 -21.25 -8.22
CA LEU A 64 -2.24 -20.28 -7.11
C LEU A 64 -1.03 -20.46 -6.19
N GLU A 65 0.12 -20.89 -6.72
CA GLU A 65 1.34 -21.04 -5.91
C GLU A 65 1.62 -19.80 -5.05
N SER A 66 1.73 -20.01 -3.73
CA SER A 66 1.74 -18.94 -2.73
C SER A 66 2.82 -17.86 -2.95
N TYR A 67 4.00 -18.24 -3.45
CA TYR A 67 5.06 -17.28 -3.78
C TYR A 67 4.69 -16.36 -4.95
N ILE A 68 3.99 -16.88 -5.97
CA ILE A 68 3.58 -16.11 -7.14
C ILE A 68 2.42 -15.19 -6.79
N VAL A 69 1.44 -15.69 -6.03
CA VAL A 69 0.35 -14.87 -5.46
C VAL A 69 0.94 -13.74 -4.59
N GLY A 70 1.92 -14.07 -3.75
CA GLY A 70 2.61 -13.11 -2.91
C GLY A 70 3.36 -12.04 -3.71
N LEU A 71 4.09 -12.43 -4.75
CA LEU A 71 4.76 -11.51 -5.67
C LEU A 71 3.75 -10.58 -6.36
N HIS A 72 2.61 -11.13 -6.80
CA HIS A 72 1.52 -10.34 -7.37
C HIS A 72 1.08 -9.25 -6.39
N PHE A 73 0.80 -9.61 -5.13
CA PHE A 73 0.39 -8.67 -4.10
C PHE A 73 1.45 -7.60 -3.78
N VAL A 74 2.73 -7.98 -3.66
CA VAL A 74 3.81 -7.01 -3.37
C VAL A 74 3.92 -5.95 -4.48
N ILE A 75 3.80 -6.36 -5.75
CA ILE A 75 3.82 -5.42 -6.86
C ILE A 75 2.56 -4.55 -6.86
N SER A 76 1.39 -5.12 -6.59
CA SER A 76 0.15 -4.35 -6.38
C SER A 76 0.29 -3.31 -5.26
N ALA A 77 0.90 -3.67 -4.13
CA ALA A 77 1.18 -2.76 -3.02
C ALA A 77 2.13 -1.62 -3.44
N ALA A 78 3.16 -1.92 -4.22
CA ALA A 78 4.03 -0.89 -4.80
C ALA A 78 3.27 0.03 -5.78
N MET A 79 2.37 -0.51 -6.59
CA MET A 79 1.49 0.30 -7.45
C MET A 79 0.58 1.23 -6.65
N VAL A 80 0.07 0.79 -5.48
CA VAL A 80 -0.71 1.66 -4.58
C VAL A 80 0.13 2.83 -4.08
N VAL A 81 1.39 2.60 -3.70
CA VAL A 81 2.33 3.67 -3.30
C VAL A 81 2.55 4.65 -4.46
N LEU A 82 2.79 4.16 -5.67
CA LEU A 82 2.97 5.00 -6.86
C LEU A 82 1.70 5.79 -7.23
N ALA A 83 0.53 5.17 -7.13
CA ALA A 83 -0.75 5.82 -7.38
C ALA A 83 -1.05 6.91 -6.34
N ALA A 84 -0.80 6.65 -5.05
CA ALA A 84 -0.92 7.65 -4.00
C ALA A 84 0.04 8.82 -4.23
N ALA A 85 1.29 8.55 -4.63
CA ALA A 85 2.26 9.58 -4.98
C ALA A 85 1.84 10.38 -6.22
N LEU A 86 1.22 9.73 -7.22
CA LEU A 86 0.67 10.39 -8.40
C LEU A 86 -0.46 11.34 -8.01
N VAL A 87 -1.46 10.84 -7.26
CA VAL A 87 -2.58 11.66 -6.77
C VAL A 87 -2.06 12.84 -5.95
N TRP A 88 -1.13 12.62 -5.04
CA TRP A 88 -0.49 13.70 -4.28
C TRP A 88 0.16 14.74 -5.18
N SER A 89 0.92 14.29 -6.19
CA SER A 89 1.66 15.17 -7.09
C SER A 89 0.75 15.98 -8.01
N VAL A 90 -0.41 15.44 -8.43
CA VAL A 90 -1.38 16.18 -9.25
C VAL A 90 -1.92 17.42 -8.52
N HIS A 91 -2.06 17.36 -7.20
CA HIS A 91 -2.64 18.45 -6.39
C HIS A 91 -1.63 19.49 -5.91
N LEU A 92 -0.33 19.35 -6.24
CA LEU A 92 0.72 20.25 -5.77
C LEU A 92 1.53 20.88 -6.91
N PRO A 93 2.00 22.14 -6.74
CA PRO A 93 2.95 22.77 -7.67
C PRO A 93 4.25 21.96 -7.80
N ALA A 94 4.90 22.04 -8.97
CA ALA A 94 6.14 21.29 -9.29
C ALA A 94 7.30 21.59 -8.34
N GLN A 95 7.33 22.80 -7.81
CA GLN A 95 8.46 23.31 -7.07
C GLN A 95 8.38 22.89 -5.60
N ARG A 96 9.40 22.18 -5.13
CA ARG A 96 9.53 21.70 -3.73
C ARG A 96 10.57 22.54 -2.99
N ILE A 97 10.29 22.90 -1.73
CA ILE A 97 11.27 23.48 -0.78
C ILE A 97 11.98 22.33 -0.05
N PRO A 98 13.21 22.55 0.46
CA PRO A 98 13.86 21.64 1.39
C PRO A 98 12.91 21.00 2.43
N PRO A 99 13.09 19.70 2.71
CA PRO A 99 12.28 18.96 3.67
C PRO A 99 12.31 19.57 5.08
N LEU A 100 11.30 19.23 5.89
CA LEU A 100 11.26 19.62 7.30
C LEU A 100 12.56 19.23 8.02
N ALA A 101 13.15 20.17 8.73
CA ALA A 101 14.28 19.91 9.62
C ALA A 101 13.82 19.12 10.87
N GLY A 102 14.75 18.38 11.49
CA GLY A 102 14.48 17.61 12.71
C GLY A 102 14.00 16.17 12.47
N TRP A 103 13.38 15.57 13.49
CA TRP A 103 13.11 14.14 13.56
C TRP A 103 11.90 13.66 12.74
N VAL A 104 11.06 14.56 12.23
CA VAL A 104 9.82 14.21 11.51
C VAL A 104 10.11 13.34 10.28
N ARG A 105 11.05 13.74 9.43
CA ARG A 105 11.35 13.01 8.20
C ARG A 105 12.02 11.66 8.47
N PRO A 106 13.06 11.56 9.32
CA PRO A 106 13.62 10.26 9.69
C PRO A 106 12.58 9.30 10.28
N LEU A 107 11.70 9.77 11.17
CA LEU A 107 10.64 8.95 11.75
C LEU A 107 9.63 8.47 10.70
N ALA A 108 9.20 9.35 9.79
CA ALA A 108 8.31 8.97 8.70
C ALA A 108 8.93 7.90 7.79
N TRP A 109 10.21 8.01 7.45
CA TRP A 109 10.90 7.00 6.64
C TRP A 109 11.15 5.70 7.41
N ALA A 110 11.43 5.76 8.71
CA ALA A 110 11.53 4.57 9.55
C ALA A 110 10.18 3.83 9.63
N ALA A 111 9.07 4.56 9.82
CA ALA A 111 7.73 3.98 9.80
C ALA A 111 7.40 3.35 8.43
N ALA A 112 7.73 4.04 7.32
CA ALA A 112 7.55 3.52 5.98
C ALA A 112 8.36 2.24 5.73
N ALA A 113 9.61 2.17 6.19
CA ALA A 113 10.43 0.98 6.09
C ALA A 113 9.81 -0.20 6.86
N MET A 114 9.31 0.04 8.07
CA MET A 114 8.60 -0.97 8.85
C MET A 114 7.27 -1.38 8.23
N ALA A 115 6.57 -0.48 7.53
CA ALA A 115 5.36 -0.83 6.79
C ALA A 115 5.67 -1.77 5.62
N VAL A 116 6.78 -1.55 4.90
CA VAL A 116 7.25 -2.46 3.86
C VAL A 116 7.59 -3.84 4.44
N VAL A 117 8.33 -3.89 5.55
CA VAL A 117 8.65 -5.16 6.22
C VAL A 117 7.36 -5.86 6.68
N ALA A 118 6.41 -5.13 7.29
CA ALA A 118 5.13 -5.68 7.71
C ALA A 118 4.36 -6.29 6.54
N VAL A 119 4.31 -5.62 5.38
CA VAL A 119 3.66 -6.14 4.17
C VAL A 119 4.32 -7.42 3.67
N VAL A 120 5.66 -7.45 3.59
CA VAL A 120 6.39 -8.67 3.17
C VAL A 120 6.10 -9.82 4.14
N MET A 121 6.18 -9.58 5.45
CA MET A 121 5.85 -10.60 6.44
C MET A 121 4.38 -11.03 6.38
N GLY A 122 3.46 -10.11 6.07
CA GLY A 122 2.04 -10.40 5.92
C GLY A 122 1.76 -11.30 4.70
N VAL A 123 2.47 -11.07 3.59
CA VAL A 123 2.42 -11.94 2.41
C VAL A 123 2.90 -13.35 2.74
N LEU A 124 4.03 -13.47 3.44
CA LEU A 124 4.54 -14.78 3.86
C LEU A 124 3.60 -15.48 4.84
N THR A 125 2.96 -14.73 5.74
CA THR A 125 1.95 -15.26 6.69
C THR A 125 0.69 -15.72 5.97
N THR A 126 0.26 -15.00 4.93
CA THR A 126 -0.90 -15.40 4.11
C THR A 126 -0.60 -16.70 3.37
N GLY A 127 0.62 -16.84 2.82
CA GLY A 127 1.06 -18.04 2.11
C GLY A 127 1.29 -19.28 3.00
N SER A 128 1.43 -19.10 4.32
CA SER A 128 1.50 -20.22 5.27
C SER A 128 0.12 -20.62 5.81
N GLY A 129 -0.87 -19.73 5.74
CA GLY A 129 -2.21 -19.95 6.24
C GLY A 129 -3.06 -20.91 5.40
N PRO A 130 -4.18 -21.42 5.95
CA PRO A 130 -5.10 -22.35 5.27
C PRO A 130 -5.81 -21.77 4.04
N HIS A 131 -5.74 -20.46 3.80
CA HIS A 131 -6.45 -19.75 2.73
C HIS A 131 -5.50 -19.19 1.66
N ALA A 132 -4.37 -19.85 1.39
CA ALA A 132 -3.38 -19.39 0.39
C ALA A 132 -3.90 -19.43 -1.08
N GLY A 133 -5.16 -19.82 -1.29
CA GLY A 133 -5.81 -19.98 -2.59
C GLY A 133 -7.02 -20.90 -2.42
N ASP A 134 -6.80 -22.19 -2.68
CA ASP A 134 -7.73 -23.31 -2.48
C ASP A 134 -7.15 -24.31 -1.45
N VAL A 135 -7.95 -25.30 -1.02
CA VAL A 135 -7.54 -26.33 -0.04
C VAL A 135 -6.30 -27.11 -0.52
N ASP A 136 -6.18 -27.33 -1.83
CA ASP A 136 -5.08 -28.05 -2.47
C ASP A 136 -3.90 -27.14 -2.90
N THR A 137 -3.95 -25.84 -2.62
CA THR A 137 -2.93 -24.89 -3.08
C THR A 137 -1.58 -25.10 -2.38
N PRO A 138 -0.44 -25.07 -3.13
CA PRO A 138 0.90 -25.16 -2.56
C PRO A 138 1.20 -24.02 -1.57
N ARG A 139 1.35 -24.40 -0.29
CA ARG A 139 1.78 -23.50 0.79
C ARG A 139 3.29 -23.31 0.76
N ASN A 140 3.75 -22.24 1.40
CA ASN A 140 5.19 -21.91 1.48
C ASN A 140 5.97 -22.71 2.54
N GLY A 141 5.30 -23.62 3.27
CA GLY A 141 5.94 -24.52 4.24
C GLY A 141 6.31 -23.90 5.60
N PHE A 142 6.03 -22.62 5.82
CA PHE A 142 6.25 -21.99 7.13
C PHE A 142 5.17 -22.34 8.15
N ASP A 143 5.53 -22.32 9.43
CA ASP A 143 4.57 -22.46 10.53
C ASP A 143 3.72 -21.19 10.66
N THR A 144 2.40 -21.32 10.52
CA THR A 144 1.46 -20.19 10.55
C THR A 144 1.49 -19.45 11.90
N ALA A 145 1.57 -20.16 13.02
CA ALA A 145 1.55 -19.57 14.34
C ALA A 145 2.81 -18.72 14.59
N VAL A 146 3.97 -19.20 14.14
CA VAL A 146 5.21 -18.43 14.19
C VAL A 146 5.12 -17.20 13.28
N MET A 147 4.62 -17.38 12.05
CA MET A 147 4.53 -16.29 11.07
C MET A 147 3.60 -15.17 11.51
N GLU A 148 2.48 -15.47 12.17
CA GLU A 148 1.58 -14.46 12.72
C GLU A 148 2.31 -13.51 13.70
N HIS A 149 3.18 -14.06 14.56
CA HIS A 149 4.00 -13.24 15.46
C HIS A 149 5.06 -12.43 14.72
N LEU A 150 5.76 -13.05 13.77
CA LEU A 150 6.80 -12.39 12.97
C LEU A 150 6.24 -11.26 12.10
N HIS A 151 4.99 -11.37 11.65
CA HIS A 151 4.27 -10.30 10.97
C HIS A 151 3.80 -9.20 11.92
N ALA A 152 3.36 -9.56 13.12
CA ALA A 152 2.87 -8.60 14.10
C ALA A 152 3.96 -7.65 14.62
N TRP A 153 5.21 -8.09 14.78
CA TRP A 153 6.27 -7.22 15.34
C TRP A 153 6.57 -5.97 14.49
N PRO A 154 6.81 -6.07 13.16
CA PRO A 154 6.92 -4.89 12.32
C PRO A 154 5.67 -4.02 12.36
N ALA A 155 4.47 -4.61 12.40
CA ALA A 155 3.21 -3.85 12.49
C ALA A 155 3.13 -3.03 13.79
N TYR A 156 3.54 -3.60 14.93
CA TYR A 156 3.65 -2.86 16.19
C TYR A 156 4.70 -1.75 16.12
N ALA A 157 5.83 -2.00 15.43
CA ALA A 157 6.85 -0.98 15.22
C ALA A 157 6.32 0.18 14.37
N VAL A 158 5.56 -0.09 13.30
CA VAL A 158 4.89 0.94 12.49
C VAL A 158 3.98 1.79 13.39
N PHE A 159 3.09 1.15 14.15
CA PHE A 159 2.17 1.85 15.05
C PHE A 159 2.90 2.73 16.09
N GLY A 160 3.94 2.20 16.74
CA GLY A 160 4.75 2.96 17.70
C GLY A 160 5.48 4.14 17.07
N LEU A 161 6.04 3.95 15.86
CA LEU A 161 6.71 5.02 15.11
C LEU A 161 5.72 6.08 14.63
N THR A 162 4.51 5.70 14.20
CA THR A 162 3.43 6.62 13.81
C THR A 162 2.97 7.45 15.01
N ALA A 163 2.80 6.83 16.19
CA ALA A 163 2.47 7.55 17.43
C ALA A 163 3.56 8.55 17.85
N LEU A 164 4.84 8.15 17.77
CA LEU A 164 5.97 9.03 18.04
C LEU A 164 6.06 10.17 17.01
N LEU A 165 5.87 9.86 15.73
CA LEU A 165 5.82 10.85 14.65
C LEU A 165 4.71 11.88 14.90
N LEU A 166 3.52 11.43 15.29
CA LEU A 166 2.39 12.29 15.60
C LEU A 166 2.72 13.25 16.76
N LEU A 167 3.37 12.76 17.82
CA LEU A 167 3.81 13.58 18.95
C LEU A 167 4.83 14.64 18.53
N VAL A 168 5.85 14.25 17.75
CA VAL A 168 6.88 15.18 17.23
C VAL A 168 6.25 16.20 16.28
N ALA A 169 5.37 15.77 15.38
CA ALA A 169 4.66 16.63 14.45
C ALA A 169 3.76 17.64 15.18
N TRP A 170 3.07 17.22 16.24
CA TRP A 170 2.28 18.11 17.10
C TRP A 170 3.16 19.17 17.76
N ARG A 171 4.24 18.76 18.44
CA ARG A 171 5.14 19.69 19.15
C ARG A 171 5.86 20.66 18.22
N GLY A 172 6.19 20.22 17.00
CA GLY A 172 6.83 21.03 15.97
C GLY A 172 5.86 21.90 15.14
N GLY A 173 4.55 21.86 15.41
CA GLY A 173 3.56 22.63 14.64
C GLY A 173 3.41 22.18 13.18
N HIS A 174 3.74 20.92 12.86
CA HIS A 174 3.71 20.38 11.49
C HIS A 174 2.30 19.90 11.14
N VAL A 175 1.39 20.85 10.87
CA VAL A 175 -0.05 20.61 10.68
C VAL A 175 -0.36 19.56 9.61
N SER A 176 0.29 19.64 8.44
CA SER A 176 0.06 18.69 7.34
C SER A 176 0.46 17.26 7.73
N THR A 177 1.68 17.07 8.26
CA THR A 177 2.14 15.75 8.70
C THR A 177 1.29 15.19 9.83
N ARG A 178 0.88 16.04 10.79
CA ARG A 178 -0.05 15.65 11.86
C ARG A 178 -1.38 15.14 11.29
N TYR A 179 -1.96 15.81 10.30
CA TYR A 179 -3.21 15.42 9.69
C TYR A 179 -3.13 14.01 9.06
N PHE A 180 -2.12 13.76 8.23
CA PHE A 180 -1.94 12.44 7.61
C PHE A 180 -1.55 11.36 8.61
N ALA A 181 -0.75 11.70 9.64
CA ALA A 181 -0.40 10.75 10.70
C ALA A 181 -1.62 10.33 11.54
N LEU A 182 -2.60 11.22 11.75
CA LEU A 182 -3.86 10.87 12.42
C LEU A 182 -4.69 9.88 11.60
N TRP A 183 -4.81 10.10 10.28
CA TRP A 183 -5.47 9.16 9.38
C TRP A 183 -4.77 7.80 9.36
N LEU A 184 -3.44 7.80 9.24
CA LEU A 184 -2.63 6.60 9.28
C LEU A 184 -2.84 5.84 10.60
N LEU A 185 -2.78 6.52 11.74
CA LEU A 185 -2.99 5.91 13.06
C LEU A 185 -4.39 5.27 13.17
N GLY A 186 -5.43 5.93 12.66
CA GLY A 186 -6.79 5.36 12.61
C GLY A 186 -6.86 4.08 11.77
N ILE A 187 -6.22 4.06 10.60
CA ILE A 187 -6.13 2.87 9.74
C ILE A 187 -5.34 1.75 10.44
N GLU A 188 -4.22 2.07 11.08
CA GLU A 188 -3.40 1.11 11.84
C GLU A 188 -4.21 0.48 12.98
N PHE A 189 -5.00 1.26 13.72
CA PHE A 189 -5.90 0.74 14.75
C PHE A 189 -6.90 -0.28 14.18
N LEU A 190 -7.53 0.05 13.05
CA LEU A 190 -8.44 -0.89 12.37
C LEU A 190 -7.69 -2.13 11.88
N GLN A 191 -6.49 -1.96 11.33
CA GLN A 191 -5.67 -3.06 10.84
C GLN A 191 -5.27 -4.03 11.95
N ILE A 192 -4.86 -3.51 13.10
CA ILE A 192 -4.54 -4.30 14.31
C ILE A 192 -5.80 -5.02 14.80
N ALA A 193 -6.94 -4.33 14.91
CA ALA A 193 -8.18 -4.94 15.37
C ALA A 193 -8.63 -6.09 14.45
N VAL A 194 -8.59 -5.87 13.12
CA VAL A 194 -8.94 -6.91 12.14
C VAL A 194 -7.94 -8.06 12.16
N GLY A 195 -6.63 -7.79 12.25
CA GLY A 195 -5.60 -8.84 12.34
C GLY A 195 -5.75 -9.73 13.57
N LEU A 196 -6.01 -9.12 14.75
CA LEU A 196 -6.29 -9.87 15.98
C LEU A 196 -7.58 -10.69 15.87
N TYR A 197 -8.61 -10.15 15.23
CA TYR A 197 -9.85 -10.89 14.96
C TYR A 197 -9.59 -12.09 14.06
N GLN A 198 -8.80 -11.94 12.98
CA GLN A 198 -8.45 -13.03 12.07
C GLN A 198 -7.74 -14.17 12.79
N SER A 199 -6.68 -13.87 13.55
CA SER A 199 -5.89 -14.87 14.29
C SER A 199 -6.76 -15.66 15.29
N ARG A 200 -7.74 -15.00 15.93
CA ARG A 200 -8.61 -15.64 16.92
C ARG A 200 -9.81 -16.39 16.36
N ASN A 201 -10.19 -16.16 15.10
CA ASN A 201 -11.42 -16.70 14.52
C ASN A 201 -11.16 -17.61 13.30
N GLY A 202 -9.95 -18.12 13.15
CA GLY A 202 -9.62 -19.06 12.07
C GLY A 202 -9.56 -18.42 10.68
N LEU A 203 -9.16 -17.14 10.61
CA LEU A 203 -8.91 -16.40 9.36
C LEU A 203 -10.13 -16.33 8.41
N PRO A 204 -11.30 -15.83 8.86
CA PRO A 204 -12.49 -15.79 8.03
C PRO A 204 -12.26 -14.93 6.77
N ALA A 205 -12.62 -15.46 5.60
CA ALA A 205 -12.26 -14.89 4.29
C ALA A 205 -12.61 -13.40 4.13
N LEU A 206 -13.77 -12.96 4.64
CA LEU A 206 -14.15 -11.54 4.58
C LEU A 206 -13.19 -10.66 5.39
N ALA A 207 -12.77 -11.10 6.58
CA ALA A 207 -11.82 -10.33 7.39
C ALA A 207 -10.43 -10.29 6.73
N VAL A 208 -10.02 -11.37 6.05
CA VAL A 208 -8.79 -11.38 5.23
C VAL A 208 -8.87 -10.31 4.13
N GLY A 209 -9.97 -10.28 3.38
CA GLY A 209 -10.18 -9.27 2.34
C GLY A 209 -10.16 -7.84 2.89
N VAL A 210 -10.83 -7.61 4.03
CA VAL A 210 -10.80 -6.29 4.73
C VAL A 210 -9.39 -5.92 5.16
N HIS A 211 -8.62 -6.86 5.72
CA HIS A 211 -7.24 -6.63 6.14
C HIS A 211 -6.32 -6.26 4.98
N MET A 212 -6.52 -6.89 3.81
CA MET A 212 -5.77 -6.56 2.59
C MET A 212 -6.12 -5.17 2.06
N VAL A 213 -7.40 -4.79 2.07
CA VAL A 213 -7.82 -3.43 1.70
C VAL A 213 -7.23 -2.40 2.65
N LEU A 214 -7.31 -2.64 3.96
CA LEU A 214 -6.69 -1.79 4.98
C LEU A 214 -5.18 -1.70 4.81
N ALA A 215 -4.49 -2.77 4.39
CA ALA A 215 -3.06 -2.73 4.09
C ALA A 215 -2.75 -1.76 2.92
N CYS A 216 -3.54 -1.80 1.85
CA CYS A 216 -3.41 -0.84 0.74
C CYS A 216 -3.68 0.60 1.19
N LEU A 217 -4.72 0.82 2.00
CA LEU A 217 -5.03 2.14 2.57
C LEU A 217 -3.92 2.64 3.50
N LEU A 218 -3.33 1.76 4.30
CA LEU A 218 -2.18 2.05 5.17
C LEU A 218 -1.00 2.52 4.32
N LEU A 219 -0.66 1.82 3.23
CA LEU A 219 0.44 2.22 2.34
C LEU A 219 0.17 3.55 1.64
N ALA A 220 -1.06 3.82 1.22
CA ALA A 220 -1.45 5.11 0.64
C ALA A 220 -1.33 6.24 1.67
N ALA A 221 -1.82 6.04 2.89
CA ALA A 221 -1.71 7.01 3.98
C ALA A 221 -0.26 7.24 4.41
N MET A 222 0.55 6.18 4.51
CA MET A 222 1.98 6.25 4.80
C MET A 222 2.73 7.03 3.71
N THR A 223 2.37 6.83 2.44
CA THR A 223 2.91 7.62 1.32
C THR A 223 2.59 9.10 1.50
N ALA A 224 1.35 9.45 1.84
CA ALA A 224 0.96 10.83 2.13
C ALA A 224 1.71 11.40 3.34
N VAL A 225 1.93 10.63 4.40
CA VAL A 225 2.76 11.02 5.55
C VAL A 225 4.18 11.36 5.10
N VAL A 226 4.86 10.47 4.36
CA VAL A 226 6.23 10.72 3.86
C VAL A 226 6.27 11.98 3.00
N LEU A 227 5.33 12.14 2.08
CA LEU A 227 5.29 13.28 1.17
C LEU A 227 4.96 14.60 1.89
N SER A 228 4.15 14.56 2.95
CA SER A 228 3.85 15.74 3.79
C SER A 228 5.08 16.32 4.51
N THR A 229 6.15 15.52 4.64
CA THR A 229 7.41 15.99 5.25
C THR A 229 8.24 16.88 4.30
N VAL A 230 7.81 17.03 3.05
CA VAL A 230 8.39 17.92 2.04
C VAL A 230 7.41 19.05 1.76
N ARG A 231 7.87 20.31 1.85
CA ARG A 231 6.99 21.48 1.64
C ARG A 231 6.90 21.85 0.16
N PRO A 232 5.71 22.21 -0.36
CA PRO A 232 5.61 22.92 -1.64
C PRO A 232 6.28 24.29 -1.53
N ARG A 233 6.86 24.82 -2.62
CA ARG A 233 7.18 26.26 -2.67
C ARG A 233 5.88 27.05 -2.59
N SER A 234 5.76 27.92 -1.59
CA SER A 234 4.78 29.00 -1.64
C SER A 234 5.12 29.85 -2.86
N VAL A 235 4.18 29.98 -3.80
CA VAL A 235 4.25 31.05 -4.79
C VAL A 235 4.14 32.33 -3.97
N SER A 236 5.24 33.04 -3.79
CA SER A 236 5.18 34.41 -3.28
C SER A 236 4.26 35.17 -4.23
N GLY A 237 3.12 35.63 -3.72
CA GLY A 237 2.25 36.54 -4.46
C GLY A 237 3.07 37.70 -4.99
N SER A 238 2.85 38.00 -6.27
CA SER A 238 3.34 39.17 -7.00
C SER A 238 3.08 40.46 -6.24
#